data_AF-A0A925CQB4-F1
#
_entry.id   AF-A0A925CQB4-F1
#
_cell.length_a   1.000
_cell.length_b   1.000
_cell.length_c   1.000
_cell.angle_alpha   90.00
_cell.angle_beta   90.00
_cell.angle_gamma   90.00
#
_symmetry.space_group_name_H-M   'P 1'
#
loop_
_entity.id
_entity.type
_entity.pdbx_description
1 polymer ?
#
loop_
_entity_poly.entity_id
_entity_poly.type
_entity_poly.pdbx_seq_one_letter_code
_entity_poly.pdbx_strand_id
1 'polypeptide(L)'
;MKRFLVLVFVIAACKDDGPAESYGFVATLGNDTVSVEQVTRSPHQLTTEAVDRFPLVRMRQTAIDLADDGKLTGMVMTVRTPSGRTPAERERTVVAEFTPDSVRISITDSAGVTRRNFRTGGALTVPHIEMLYSVIELEIASAMRLSAAAGKPRTDSIPFRQFYPDRDIGPRFVLHGGWVHPTAGDTVVLRHDWLSGSGDVTIDSAGRMLTYSGARSTYKVAVRRITTVPDIAAIGARFAAAEQKAGAAQLSVRDTARGTIGSANISIDYGRPLARGRNLLGNVITFDRVWRTGANAATQFTTTAPIAIEGLAVPAGTYTLWTVPHSAANVELIVNGQSGQWGTEYSSARDLGSVKLQTDSATVPVEKFTMSVVPSGAGRGALVLEWGTFRWVAGVAAR
;
A
#
# COMPACT_ATOMS: atom_id res chain seq x y z
N MET A 1 -15.10 16.88 33.30
CA MET A 1 -15.04 15.41 33.12
C MET A 1 -13.61 14.96 33.34
N LYS A 2 -13.36 14.16 34.37
CA LYS A 2 -12.01 13.74 34.81
C LYS A 2 -11.37 12.84 33.74
N ARG A 3 -10.15 13.17 33.32
CA ARG A 3 -9.32 12.34 32.43
C ARG A 3 -8.94 11.06 33.18
N PHE A 4 -9.48 9.91 32.78
CA PHE A 4 -8.96 8.62 33.22
C PHE A 4 -7.73 8.31 32.38
N LEU A 5 -6.56 8.49 32.98
CA LEU A 5 -5.30 7.95 32.48
C LEU A 5 -5.36 6.43 32.74
N VAL A 6 -5.66 5.63 31.73
CA VAL A 6 -5.51 4.17 31.83
C VAL A 6 -4.01 3.89 31.84
N LEU A 7 -3.45 3.71 33.03
CA LEU A 7 -2.10 3.21 33.23
C LEU A 7 -2.12 1.72 32.89
N VAL A 8 -1.72 1.37 31.66
CA VAL A 8 -1.49 -0.04 31.31
C VAL A 8 -0.21 -0.46 32.04
N PHE A 9 -0.37 -1.21 33.12
CA PHE A 9 0.74 -1.92 33.76
C PHE A 9 1.20 -3.04 32.82
N VAL A 10 2.23 -2.77 32.04
CA VAL A 10 3.08 -3.83 31.49
C VAL A 10 3.85 -4.39 32.69
N ILE A 11 3.52 -5.62 33.11
CA ILE A 11 4.37 -6.35 34.07
C ILE A 11 5.63 -6.73 33.30
N ALA A 12 6.60 -5.83 33.26
CA ALA A 12 7.94 -6.13 32.82
C ALA A 12 8.57 -7.04 33.90
N ALA A 13 8.62 -8.34 33.64
CA ALA A 13 9.64 -9.14 34.27
C ALA A 13 10.98 -8.56 33.78
N CYS A 14 11.74 -7.91 34.66
CA CYS A 14 13.05 -7.35 34.33
C CYS A 14 14.02 -8.48 33.95
N LYS A 15 13.99 -8.91 32.70
CA LYS A 15 15.15 -9.48 32.04
C LYS A 15 16.13 -8.34 31.80
N ASP A 16 17.41 -8.62 31.99
CA ASP A 16 18.50 -7.65 31.77
C ASP A 16 18.62 -7.42 30.25
N ASP A 17 17.79 -6.50 29.75
CA ASP A 17 17.76 -6.08 28.37
C ASP A 17 18.95 -5.15 28.15
N GLY A 18 19.91 -5.58 27.33
CA GLY A 18 21.02 -4.73 26.89
C GLY A 18 20.56 -3.35 26.37
N PRO A 19 21.49 -2.41 26.10
CA PRO A 19 21.14 -1.02 25.84
C PRO A 19 20.13 -0.89 24.69
N ALA A 20 19.06 -0.13 24.93
CA ALA A 20 18.05 0.14 23.91
C ALA A 20 18.58 1.11 22.85
N GLU A 21 18.28 0.84 21.58
CA GLU A 21 18.53 1.75 20.47
C GLU A 21 17.29 2.64 20.22
N SER A 22 17.52 3.93 19.94
CA SER A 22 16.46 4.87 19.54
C SER A 22 16.72 5.43 18.14
N TYR A 23 15.70 5.39 17.28
CA TYR A 23 15.77 5.84 15.89
C TYR A 23 14.36 6.18 15.38
N GLY A 24 14.24 6.45 14.09
CA GLY A 24 12.94 6.61 13.45
C GLY A 24 12.91 6.18 11.99
N PHE A 25 11.71 6.19 11.42
CA PHE A 25 11.48 6.03 10.00
C PHE A 25 10.66 7.19 9.46
N VAL A 26 11.01 7.64 8.25
CA VAL A 26 10.21 8.61 7.49
C VAL A 26 9.82 7.96 6.19
N ALA A 27 8.52 7.82 5.96
CA ALA A 27 7.96 7.35 4.71
C ALA A 27 7.41 8.51 3.90
N THR A 28 7.81 8.59 2.63
CA THR A 28 7.30 9.58 1.67
C THR A 28 6.60 8.90 0.50
N LEU A 29 5.58 9.55 -0.02
CA LEU A 29 4.97 9.25 -1.31
C LEU A 29 5.32 10.39 -2.27
N GLY A 30 6.39 10.22 -3.03
CA GLY A 30 7.00 11.34 -3.75
C GLY A 30 7.52 12.38 -2.75
N ASN A 31 7.11 13.63 -2.94
CA ASN A 31 7.52 14.73 -2.05
C ASN A 31 6.75 14.82 -0.73
N ASP A 32 5.71 14.00 -0.57
CA ASP A 32 4.83 14.08 0.61
C ASP A 32 5.26 13.09 1.68
N THR A 33 5.60 13.57 2.88
CA THR A 33 5.74 12.71 4.07
C THR A 33 4.39 12.12 4.44
N VAL A 34 4.22 10.80 4.36
CA VAL A 34 2.94 10.12 4.62
C VAL A 34 2.93 9.37 5.95
N SER A 35 4.09 9.02 6.47
CA SER A 35 4.25 8.44 7.81
C SER A 35 5.58 8.84 8.43
N VAL A 36 5.57 9.01 9.75
CA VAL A 36 6.76 9.19 10.57
C VAL A 36 6.63 8.31 11.80
N GLU A 37 7.72 7.68 12.17
CA GLU A 37 7.80 6.76 13.29
C GLU A 37 9.03 7.08 14.14
N GLN A 38 8.85 7.06 15.46
CA GLN A 38 9.90 6.95 16.46
C GLN A 38 9.89 5.51 16.95
N VAL A 39 11.08 4.93 17.10
CA VAL A 39 11.28 3.56 17.59
C VAL A 39 12.27 3.56 18.73
N THR A 40 11.96 2.79 19.77
CA THR A 40 12.90 2.37 20.81
C THR A 40 12.94 0.85 20.82
N ARG A 41 14.12 0.25 20.69
CA ARG A 41 14.30 -1.20 20.54
C ARG A 41 15.31 -1.75 21.53
N SER A 42 14.90 -2.73 22.32
CA SER A 42 15.76 -3.59 23.14
C SER A 42 15.80 -5.02 22.54
N PRO A 43 16.56 -5.96 23.13
CA PRO A 43 16.56 -7.36 22.69
C PRO A 43 15.18 -8.04 22.76
N HIS A 44 14.37 -7.73 23.78
CA HIS A 44 13.08 -8.39 24.02
C HIS A 44 11.87 -7.49 23.84
N GLN A 45 12.06 -6.22 23.49
CA GLN A 45 10.95 -5.29 23.31
C GLN A 45 11.21 -4.28 22.19
N LEU A 46 10.13 -3.92 21.48
CA LEU A 46 10.10 -2.79 20.57
C LEU A 46 8.91 -1.90 20.94
N THR A 47 9.17 -0.62 21.17
CA THR A 47 8.12 0.38 21.36
C THR A 47 8.19 1.44 20.26
N THR A 48 7.01 1.90 19.82
CA THR A 48 6.89 2.89 18.75
C THR A 48 5.87 3.93 19.08
N GLU A 49 6.17 5.16 18.70
CA GLU A 49 5.17 6.18 18.44
C GLU A 49 5.17 6.45 16.94
N ALA A 50 4.01 6.47 16.32
CA ALA A 50 3.91 6.70 14.89
C ALA A 50 2.72 7.57 14.52
N VAL A 51 2.87 8.31 13.44
CA VAL A 51 1.77 9.02 12.80
C VAL A 51 1.78 8.71 11.31
N ASP A 52 0.62 8.33 10.77
CA ASP A 52 0.37 8.32 9.33
C ASP A 52 -0.85 9.17 8.98
N ARG A 53 -1.02 9.49 7.70
CA ARG A 53 -2.16 10.27 7.17
C ARG A 53 -2.87 9.57 6.02
N PHE A 54 -3.13 8.27 6.16
CA PHE A 54 -3.76 7.46 5.11
C PHE A 54 -4.90 6.56 5.64
N PRO A 55 -6.14 6.67 5.15
CA PRO A 55 -6.73 7.85 4.50
C PRO A 55 -6.98 9.00 5.49
N LEU A 56 -6.95 8.71 6.79
CA LEU A 56 -7.09 9.67 7.86
C LEU A 56 -5.80 9.76 8.66
N VAL A 57 -5.61 10.88 9.36
CA VAL A 57 -4.55 11.00 10.35
C VAL A 57 -4.77 9.98 11.46
N ARG A 58 -3.79 9.10 11.66
CA ARG A 58 -3.77 8.08 12.71
C ARG A 58 -2.48 8.21 13.50
N MET A 59 -2.61 8.35 14.81
CA MET A 59 -1.51 8.27 15.76
C MET A 59 -1.55 6.90 16.43
N ARG A 60 -0.40 6.23 16.52
CA ARG A 60 -0.27 4.92 17.16
C ARG A 60 0.81 4.96 18.21
N GLN A 61 0.55 4.30 19.33
CA GLN A 61 1.58 3.87 20.26
C GLN A 61 1.54 2.36 20.30
N THR A 62 2.67 1.71 20.01
CA THR A 62 2.76 0.25 19.89
C THR A 62 3.85 -0.26 20.81
N ALA A 63 3.59 -1.34 21.53
CA ALA A 63 4.59 -2.14 22.22
C ALA A 63 4.50 -3.57 21.70
N ILE A 64 5.64 -4.15 21.34
CA ILE A 64 5.78 -5.52 20.85
C ILE A 64 6.81 -6.22 21.72
N ASP A 65 6.43 -7.36 22.29
CA ASP A 65 7.32 -8.21 23.07
C ASP A 65 7.87 -9.33 22.18
N LEU A 66 9.15 -9.64 22.38
CA LEU A 66 9.92 -10.57 21.57
C LEU A 66 10.48 -11.69 22.45
N ALA A 67 10.43 -12.93 21.94
CA ALA A 67 11.18 -14.04 22.48
C ALA A 67 12.65 -13.97 22.05
N ASP A 68 13.49 -14.77 22.72
CA ASP A 68 14.92 -14.87 22.43
C ASP A 68 15.20 -15.35 20.99
N ASP A 69 14.26 -16.05 20.33
CA ASP A 69 14.37 -16.45 18.91
C ASP A 69 13.90 -15.38 17.93
N GLY A 70 13.48 -14.22 18.43
CA GLY A 70 12.96 -13.09 17.66
C GLY A 70 11.48 -13.22 17.28
N LYS A 71 10.77 -14.28 17.68
CA LYS A 71 9.32 -14.35 17.47
C LYS A 71 8.59 -13.38 18.39
N LEU A 72 7.47 -12.85 17.89
CA LEU A 72 6.58 -12.01 18.69
C LEU A 72 5.83 -12.88 19.71
N THR A 73 5.75 -12.41 20.95
CA THR A 73 5.01 -13.06 22.05
C THR A 73 3.79 -12.24 22.46
N GLY A 74 3.85 -10.92 22.29
CA GLY A 74 2.77 -10.01 22.61
C GLY A 74 2.83 -8.73 21.78
N MET A 75 1.69 -8.10 21.58
CA MET A 75 1.58 -6.76 21.03
C MET A 75 0.42 -6.02 21.68
N VAL A 76 0.65 -4.77 22.09
CA VAL A 76 -0.37 -3.83 22.51
C VAL A 76 -0.23 -2.57 21.67
N MET A 77 -1.36 -2.07 21.14
CA MET A 77 -1.37 -0.89 20.30
C MET A 77 -2.58 -0.02 20.59
N THR A 78 -2.35 1.24 20.93
CA THR A 78 -3.41 2.26 20.95
C THR A 78 -3.41 2.97 19.60
N VAL A 79 -4.60 3.22 19.06
CA VAL A 79 -4.77 3.97 17.80
C VAL A 79 -5.75 5.11 18.03
N ARG A 80 -5.32 6.32 17.69
CA ARG A 80 -6.13 7.53 17.76
C ARG A 80 -6.31 8.12 16.36
N THR A 81 -7.55 8.31 15.94
CA THR A 81 -7.94 8.89 14.65
C THR A 81 -8.77 10.16 14.90
N PRO A 82 -8.17 11.37 14.97
CA PRO A 82 -8.89 12.57 15.38
C PRO A 82 -10.15 12.86 14.56
N SER A 83 -10.10 12.62 13.25
CA SER A 83 -11.21 12.82 12.31
C SER A 83 -12.04 11.56 12.06
N GLY A 84 -11.95 10.55 12.93
CA GLY A 84 -12.80 9.36 12.87
C GLY A 84 -14.29 9.75 12.95
N ARG A 85 -15.11 9.15 12.08
CA ARG A 85 -16.52 9.50 11.89
C ARG A 85 -17.36 9.08 13.10
N THR A 86 -17.01 7.95 13.70
CA THR A 86 -17.68 7.42 14.89
C THR A 86 -16.75 7.49 16.11
N PRO A 87 -17.29 7.48 17.34
CA PRO A 87 -16.46 7.35 18.54
C PRO A 87 -15.56 6.10 18.51
N ALA A 88 -16.05 4.98 17.96
CA ALA A 88 -15.29 3.73 17.84
C ALA A 88 -14.11 3.84 16.86
N GLU A 89 -14.26 4.64 15.79
CA GLU A 89 -13.15 4.92 14.86
C GLU A 89 -12.09 5.85 15.46
N ARG A 90 -12.47 6.71 16.41
CA ARG A 90 -11.58 7.75 16.97
C ARG A 90 -10.54 7.19 17.93
N GLU A 91 -10.86 6.13 18.64
CA GLU A 91 -9.97 5.53 19.62
C GLU A 91 -10.22 4.03 19.75
N ARG A 92 -9.14 3.26 19.67
CA ARG A 92 -9.16 1.81 19.82
C ARG A 92 -7.87 1.30 20.44
N THR A 93 -7.98 0.21 21.18
CA THR A 93 -6.84 -0.55 21.70
C THR A 93 -6.86 -1.94 21.07
N VAL A 94 -5.74 -2.34 20.50
CA VAL A 94 -5.54 -3.67 19.93
C VAL A 94 -4.55 -4.43 20.80
N VAL A 95 -4.90 -5.65 21.18
CA VAL A 95 -4.02 -6.59 21.87
C VAL A 95 -3.92 -7.84 21.01
N ALA A 96 -2.69 -8.26 20.67
CA ALA A 96 -2.44 -9.53 20.03
C ALA A 96 -1.56 -10.41 20.94
N GLU A 97 -2.08 -11.59 21.28
CA GLU A 97 -1.41 -12.61 22.07
C GLU A 97 -0.94 -13.72 21.12
N PHE A 98 0.33 -14.09 21.21
CA PHE A 98 0.93 -15.11 20.36
C PHE A 98 1.18 -16.39 21.16
N THR A 99 0.65 -17.52 20.69
CA THR A 99 1.04 -18.86 21.15
C THR A 99 1.96 -19.49 20.09
N PRO A 100 2.61 -20.64 20.38
CA PRO A 100 3.42 -21.33 19.37
C PRO A 100 2.65 -21.67 18.08
N ASP A 101 1.32 -21.82 18.14
CA ASP A 101 0.49 -22.33 17.06
C ASP A 101 -0.71 -21.43 16.69
N SER A 102 -0.91 -20.30 17.37
CA SER A 102 -2.06 -19.42 17.15
C SER A 102 -1.78 -17.96 17.52
N VAL A 103 -2.62 -17.07 17.02
CA VAL A 103 -2.68 -15.67 17.47
C VAL A 103 -4.11 -15.36 17.88
N ARG A 104 -4.27 -14.71 19.02
CA ARG A 104 -5.54 -14.16 19.49
C ARG A 104 -5.48 -12.64 19.49
N ILE A 105 -6.48 -12.00 18.89
CA ILE A 105 -6.58 -10.55 18.78
C ILE A 105 -7.82 -10.09 19.52
N SER A 106 -7.68 -9.06 20.34
CA SER A 106 -8.79 -8.31 20.94
C SER A 106 -8.69 -6.85 20.51
N ILE A 107 -9.78 -6.30 19.99
CA ILE A 107 -9.91 -4.88 19.63
C ILE A 107 -10.98 -4.30 20.55
N THR A 108 -10.60 -3.32 21.35
CA THR A 108 -11.49 -2.60 22.27
C THR A 108 -11.67 -1.18 21.76
N ASP A 109 -12.92 -0.74 21.63
CA ASP A 109 -13.30 0.62 21.29
C ASP A 109 -14.54 1.04 22.09
N SER A 110 -15.14 2.19 21.77
CA SER A 110 -16.33 2.69 22.45
C SER A 110 -17.59 1.82 22.27
N ALA A 111 -17.64 0.97 21.25
CA ALA A 111 -18.75 0.05 20.98
C ALA A 111 -18.60 -1.30 21.70
N GLY A 112 -17.40 -1.63 22.19
CA GLY A 112 -17.16 -2.82 23.00
C GLY A 112 -15.85 -3.52 22.65
N VAL A 113 -15.83 -4.85 22.81
CA VAL A 113 -14.66 -5.69 22.53
C VAL A 113 -14.97 -6.68 21.42
N THR A 114 -14.23 -6.60 20.32
CA THR A 114 -14.24 -7.61 19.24
C THR A 114 -13.06 -8.54 19.40
N ARG A 115 -13.28 -9.86 19.30
CA ARG A 115 -12.22 -10.87 19.42
C ARG A 115 -12.10 -11.71 18.16
N ARG A 116 -10.87 -12.06 17.79
CA ARG A 116 -10.53 -12.92 16.66
C ARG A 116 -9.41 -13.87 17.07
N ASN A 117 -9.37 -15.06 16.49
CA ASN A 117 -8.23 -15.95 16.60
C ASN A 117 -8.03 -16.71 15.29
N PHE A 118 -6.81 -17.17 15.06
CA PHE A 118 -6.49 -18.05 13.95
C PHE A 118 -5.28 -18.91 14.29
N ARG A 119 -5.19 -20.08 13.65
CA ARG A 119 -4.02 -20.95 13.78
C ARG A 119 -2.92 -20.52 12.81
N THR A 120 -1.68 -20.49 13.31
CA THR A 120 -0.47 -20.20 12.53
C THR A 120 0.22 -21.47 12.06
N GLY A 121 -0.03 -22.60 12.74
CA GLY A 121 0.63 -23.87 12.44
C GLY A 121 2.14 -23.84 12.68
N GLY A 122 2.60 -23.01 13.63
CA GLY A 122 4.03 -22.86 13.94
C GLY A 122 4.79 -21.93 12.99
N ALA A 123 4.14 -21.37 11.98
CA ALA A 123 4.77 -20.44 11.05
C ALA A 123 5.19 -19.14 11.74
N LEU A 124 6.30 -18.55 11.29
CA LEU A 124 6.64 -17.16 11.62
C LEU A 124 5.44 -16.28 11.28
N THR A 125 4.90 -15.59 12.28
CA THR A 125 3.66 -14.82 12.15
C THR A 125 3.89 -13.39 12.58
N VAL A 126 3.56 -12.43 11.71
CA VAL A 126 3.84 -11.01 11.92
C VAL A 126 2.57 -10.17 11.68
N PRO A 127 2.36 -9.08 12.44
CA PRO A 127 1.30 -8.13 12.12
C PRO A 127 1.69 -7.31 10.89
N HIS A 128 0.77 -7.11 9.96
CA HIS A 128 0.89 -6.08 8.91
C HIS A 128 0.19 -4.82 9.40
N ILE A 129 0.97 -3.84 9.85
CA ILE A 129 0.47 -2.54 10.30
C ILE A 129 0.77 -1.52 9.21
N GLU A 130 -0.28 -0.91 8.69
CA GLU A 130 -0.17 0.04 7.60
C GLU A 130 0.76 1.21 7.98
N MET A 131 1.76 1.45 7.14
CA MET A 131 2.74 2.54 7.28
C MET A 131 3.60 2.51 8.56
N LEU A 132 3.74 1.36 9.23
CA LEU A 132 4.63 1.16 10.36
C LEU A 132 5.83 0.29 9.92
N TYR A 133 7.00 0.91 9.79
CA TYR A 133 8.14 0.30 9.10
C TYR A 133 9.11 -0.39 10.05
N SER A 134 9.03 -0.09 11.35
CA SER A 134 9.68 -0.91 12.39
C SER A 134 9.21 -2.36 12.37
N VAL A 135 7.94 -2.61 12.05
CA VAL A 135 7.39 -3.96 11.97
C VAL A 135 7.97 -4.73 10.78
N ILE A 136 8.23 -4.05 9.67
CA ILE A 136 8.97 -4.63 8.53
C ILE A 136 10.42 -4.96 8.94
N GLU A 137 11.08 -4.07 9.69
CA GLU A 137 12.42 -4.36 10.22
C GLU A 137 12.40 -5.57 11.17
N LEU A 138 11.40 -5.67 12.05
CA LEU A 138 11.21 -6.84 12.93
C LEU A 138 10.99 -8.12 12.11
N GLU A 139 10.10 -8.07 11.14
CA GLU A 139 9.78 -9.20 10.26
C GLU A 139 11.04 -9.75 9.57
N ILE A 140 11.86 -8.86 9.00
CA ILE A 140 13.13 -9.24 8.38
C ILE A 140 14.09 -9.81 9.42
N ALA A 141 14.23 -9.17 10.58
CA ALA A 141 15.12 -9.64 11.63
C ALA A 141 14.73 -11.04 12.15
N SER A 142 13.44 -11.28 12.42
CA SER A 142 12.93 -12.57 12.87
C SER A 142 13.13 -13.66 11.83
N ALA A 143 12.84 -13.36 10.55
CA ALA A 143 13.05 -14.30 9.44
C ALA A 143 14.54 -14.69 9.32
N MET A 144 15.44 -13.70 9.33
CA MET A 144 16.88 -13.91 9.22
C MET A 144 17.44 -14.73 10.39
N ARG A 145 17.00 -14.46 11.63
CA ARG A 145 17.43 -15.18 12.82
C ARG A 145 17.00 -16.65 12.79
N LEU A 146 15.75 -16.92 12.40
CA LEU A 146 15.25 -18.29 12.27
C LEU A 146 15.93 -19.07 11.14
N SER A 147 16.23 -18.40 10.02
CA SER A 147 16.98 -19.00 8.92
C SER A 147 18.39 -19.41 9.34
N ALA A 148 19.10 -18.51 10.05
CA ALA A 148 20.43 -18.78 10.59
C ALA A 148 20.42 -19.92 11.61
N ALA A 149 19.44 -19.95 12.52
CA ALA A 149 19.29 -21.03 13.50
C ALA A 149 19.01 -22.40 12.85
N ALA A 150 18.35 -22.41 11.69
CA ALA A 150 18.08 -23.62 10.92
C ALA A 150 19.24 -24.04 9.99
N GLY A 151 20.37 -23.32 10.00
CA GLY A 151 21.52 -23.59 9.11
C GLY A 151 21.19 -23.44 7.63
N LYS A 152 20.15 -22.68 7.27
CA LYS A 152 19.74 -22.48 5.89
C LYS A 152 20.65 -21.47 5.18
N PRO A 153 20.88 -21.62 3.86
CA PRO A 153 21.56 -20.61 3.08
C PRO A 153 20.91 -19.23 3.25
N ARG A 154 21.73 -18.19 3.35
CA ARG A 154 21.25 -16.80 3.50
C ARG A 154 20.36 -16.37 2.33
N THR A 155 20.51 -16.99 1.17
CA THR A 155 19.76 -16.67 -0.06
C THR A 155 18.39 -17.35 -0.15
N ASP A 156 18.02 -18.19 0.81
CA ASP A 156 16.72 -18.87 0.79
C ASP A 156 15.59 -17.89 1.14
N SER A 157 14.47 -18.03 0.43
CA SER A 157 13.24 -17.33 0.79
C SER A 157 12.66 -17.92 2.07
N ILE A 158 12.40 -17.05 3.05
CA ILE A 158 11.86 -17.41 4.35
C ILE A 158 10.38 -17.04 4.38
N PRO A 159 9.46 -18.03 4.37
CA PRO A 159 8.04 -17.74 4.38
C PRO A 159 7.58 -17.27 5.76
N PHE A 160 6.59 -16.38 5.77
CA PHE A 160 5.88 -15.97 6.96
C PHE A 160 4.37 -15.96 6.72
N ARG A 161 3.61 -15.80 7.80
CA ARG A 161 2.19 -15.49 7.81
C ARG A 161 2.00 -14.07 8.31
N GLN A 162 1.11 -13.31 7.67
CA GLN A 162 0.78 -11.96 8.06
C GLN A 162 -0.71 -11.84 8.39
N PHE A 163 -1.01 -10.97 9.35
CA PHE A 163 -2.37 -10.66 9.76
C PHE A 163 -2.56 -9.16 9.95
N TYR A 164 -3.77 -8.63 9.81
CA TYR A 164 -4.04 -7.20 9.95
C TYR A 164 -4.68 -6.92 11.31
N PRO A 165 -3.93 -6.45 12.32
CA PRO A 165 -4.41 -6.32 13.70
C PRO A 165 -5.50 -5.25 13.85
N ASP A 166 -5.49 -4.19 13.05
CA ASP A 166 -6.34 -3.00 13.21
C ASP A 166 -7.23 -2.71 11.98
N ARG A 167 -7.40 -3.69 11.10
CA ARG A 167 -8.23 -3.59 9.90
C ARG A 167 -9.44 -4.51 10.01
N ASP A 168 -10.63 -3.95 9.86
CA ASP A 168 -11.85 -4.73 9.82
C ASP A 168 -12.03 -5.36 8.43
N ILE A 169 -11.35 -6.48 8.18
CA ILE A 169 -11.47 -7.23 6.92
C ILE A 169 -12.65 -8.22 6.91
N GLY A 170 -13.62 -8.03 7.81
CA GLY A 170 -14.83 -8.83 7.89
C GLY A 170 -14.60 -10.30 8.30
N PRO A 171 -15.65 -11.14 8.24
CA PRO A 171 -15.60 -12.54 8.70
C PRO A 171 -14.76 -13.45 7.80
N ARG A 172 -14.31 -12.96 6.64
CA ARG A 172 -13.42 -13.68 5.72
C ARG A 172 -11.95 -13.34 5.98
N PHE A 173 -11.57 -13.04 7.22
CA PHE A 173 -10.18 -12.82 7.58
C PHE A 173 -9.34 -14.03 7.14
N VAL A 174 -8.53 -13.86 6.09
CA VAL A 174 -7.59 -14.87 5.64
C VAL A 174 -6.23 -14.52 6.20
N LEU A 175 -5.59 -15.49 6.86
CA LEU A 175 -4.18 -15.38 7.19
C LEU A 175 -3.39 -15.35 5.88
N HIS A 176 -2.88 -14.17 5.54
CA HIS A 176 -2.09 -13.99 4.33
C HIS A 176 -0.67 -14.49 4.56
N GLY A 177 0.07 -14.75 3.49
CA GLY A 177 1.48 -15.13 3.59
C GLY A 177 2.39 -14.03 3.08
N GLY A 178 3.64 -14.42 2.93
CA GLY A 178 4.65 -13.66 2.24
C GLY A 178 6.00 -14.33 2.44
N TRP A 179 7.05 -13.66 1.97
CA TRP A 179 8.41 -14.12 2.18
C TRP A 179 9.40 -12.99 2.28
N VAL A 180 10.45 -13.25 3.04
CA VAL A 180 11.69 -12.46 3.09
C VAL A 180 12.73 -13.20 2.25
N HIS A 181 13.31 -12.54 1.26
CA HIS A 181 14.35 -13.10 0.40
C HIS A 181 15.60 -12.23 0.47
N PRO A 182 16.61 -12.63 1.25
CA PRO A 182 17.87 -11.93 1.28
C PRO A 182 18.63 -12.17 -0.02
N THR A 183 19.21 -11.12 -0.58
CA THR A 183 20.00 -11.21 -1.81
C THR A 183 21.50 -11.30 -1.49
N ALA A 184 22.32 -11.51 -2.52
CA ALA A 184 23.77 -11.40 -2.37
C ALA A 184 24.15 -9.94 -2.08
N GLY A 185 24.39 -9.60 -0.82
CA GLY A 185 24.80 -8.27 -0.39
C GLY A 185 23.99 -7.74 0.81
N ASP A 186 23.70 -6.45 0.75
CA ASP A 186 23.03 -5.64 1.77
C ASP A 186 21.53 -5.42 1.47
N THR A 187 20.98 -6.15 0.51
CA THR A 187 19.60 -5.98 0.05
C THR A 187 18.73 -7.19 0.38
N VAL A 188 17.49 -6.92 0.79
CA VAL A 188 16.45 -7.89 1.11
C VAL A 188 15.21 -7.56 0.31
N VAL A 189 14.65 -8.54 -0.39
CA VAL A 189 13.34 -8.41 -1.04
C VAL A 189 12.28 -8.93 -0.09
N LEU A 190 11.31 -8.08 0.22
CA LEU A 190 10.14 -8.43 1.01
C LEU A 190 8.92 -8.57 0.10
N ARG A 191 8.16 -9.65 0.24
CA ARG A 191 6.89 -9.87 -0.47
C ARG A 191 5.81 -10.14 0.55
N HIS A 192 4.76 -9.33 0.53
CA HIS A 192 3.53 -9.56 1.30
C HIS A 192 2.40 -9.97 0.37
N ASP A 193 1.80 -11.13 0.59
CA ASP A 193 0.64 -11.58 -0.18
C ASP A 193 -0.51 -10.60 0.05
N TRP A 194 -1.34 -10.39 -0.98
CA TRP A 194 -2.48 -9.47 -0.95
C TRP A 194 -2.12 -7.99 -0.72
N LEU A 195 -2.72 -7.10 -1.51
CA LEU A 195 -2.66 -5.63 -1.45
C LEU A 195 -1.32 -4.92 -1.20
N SER A 196 -0.17 -5.58 -1.04
CA SER A 196 1.09 -4.95 -0.58
C SER A 196 2.24 -5.18 -1.57
N GLY A 197 2.19 -6.17 -2.46
CA GLY A 197 3.21 -6.32 -3.51
C GLY A 197 4.60 -6.68 -2.96
N SER A 198 5.66 -6.21 -3.63
CA SER A 198 7.04 -6.38 -3.18
C SER A 198 7.68 -5.06 -2.76
N GLY A 199 8.55 -5.10 -1.76
CA GLY A 199 9.43 -4.00 -1.38
C GLY A 199 10.89 -4.41 -1.45
N ASP A 200 11.75 -3.46 -1.79
CA ASP A 200 13.20 -3.62 -1.81
C ASP A 200 13.80 -2.90 -0.60
N VAL A 201 14.50 -3.63 0.26
CA VAL A 201 15.00 -3.16 1.54
C VAL A 201 16.52 -3.18 1.54
N THR A 202 17.16 -2.09 1.97
CA THR A 202 18.60 -2.11 2.26
C THR A 202 18.81 -2.24 3.76
N ILE A 203 19.80 -3.03 4.16
CA ILE A 203 20.16 -3.29 5.56
C ILE A 203 21.64 -2.98 5.79
N ASP A 204 22.01 -2.61 7.01
CA ASP A 204 23.42 -2.48 7.37
C ASP A 204 24.06 -3.83 7.73
N SER A 205 25.34 -3.80 8.12
CA SER A 205 26.08 -5.00 8.54
C SER A 205 25.52 -5.68 9.79
N ALA A 206 24.74 -4.95 10.61
CA ALA A 206 24.03 -5.50 11.77
C ALA A 206 22.62 -6.00 11.42
N GLY A 207 22.22 -5.93 10.14
CA GLY A 207 20.90 -6.33 9.67
C GLY A 207 19.80 -5.31 9.96
N ARG A 208 20.15 -4.07 10.35
CA ARG A 208 19.18 -3.00 10.61
C ARG A 208 18.70 -2.40 9.30
N MET A 209 17.41 -2.11 9.20
CA MET A 209 16.84 -1.54 7.98
C MET A 209 17.30 -0.08 7.80
N LEU A 210 17.85 0.22 6.64
CA LEU A 210 18.28 1.58 6.25
C LEU A 210 17.25 2.25 5.34
N THR A 211 16.81 1.54 4.30
CA THR A 211 15.79 2.04 3.37
C THR A 211 14.78 0.96 3.02
N TYR A 212 13.58 1.37 2.63
CA TYR A 212 12.59 0.52 1.96
C TYR A 212 12.06 1.25 0.72
N SER A 213 12.03 0.56 -0.41
CA SER A 213 11.41 1.01 -1.65
C SER A 213 10.16 0.19 -1.93
N GLY A 214 9.00 0.85 -1.83
CA GLY A 214 7.71 0.30 -2.22
C GLY A 214 7.41 0.46 -3.71
N ALA A 215 8.40 0.69 -4.58
CA ALA A 215 8.15 0.89 -6.02
C ALA A 215 7.41 -0.29 -6.65
N ARG A 216 7.58 -1.51 -6.12
CA ARG A 216 6.87 -2.74 -6.54
C ARG A 216 5.69 -3.11 -5.62
N SER A 217 5.35 -2.24 -4.67
CA SER A 217 4.18 -2.34 -3.79
C SER A 217 2.99 -1.56 -4.35
N THR A 218 1.85 -1.68 -3.70
CA THR A 218 0.68 -0.80 -3.95
C THR A 218 0.85 0.57 -3.27
N TYR A 219 1.61 0.63 -2.16
CA TYR A 219 1.83 1.84 -1.39
C TYR A 219 2.74 2.83 -2.11
N LYS A 220 3.70 2.36 -2.93
CA LYS A 220 4.60 3.20 -3.75
C LYS A 220 5.39 4.24 -2.95
N VAL A 221 5.63 3.96 -1.67
CA VAL A 221 6.39 4.81 -0.75
C VAL A 221 7.89 4.56 -0.83
N ALA A 222 8.67 5.56 -0.48
CA ALA A 222 10.08 5.43 -0.15
C ALA A 222 10.24 5.68 1.35
N VAL A 223 11.01 4.84 2.03
CA VAL A 223 11.25 4.96 3.47
C VAL A 223 12.74 5.02 3.73
N ARG A 224 13.11 5.85 4.69
CA ARG A 224 14.48 5.98 5.19
C ARG A 224 14.49 5.93 6.71
N ARG A 225 15.51 5.27 7.25
CA ARG A 225 15.87 5.35 8.68
C ARG A 225 16.41 6.74 9.00
N ILE A 226 16.09 7.25 10.17
CA ILE A 226 16.64 8.48 10.75
C ILE A 226 17.20 8.20 12.13
N THR A 227 18.29 8.86 12.49
CA THR A 227 18.90 8.75 13.84
C THR A 227 18.39 9.85 14.77
N THR A 228 17.95 10.98 14.23
CA THR A 228 17.26 12.01 15.00
C THR A 228 15.85 11.53 15.34
N VAL A 229 15.56 11.36 16.63
CA VAL A 229 14.24 10.95 17.12
C VAL A 229 13.21 12.03 16.79
N PRO A 230 12.15 11.72 16.03
CA PRO A 230 11.13 12.70 15.65
C PRO A 230 10.12 12.94 16.78
N ASP A 231 9.63 14.17 16.92
CA ASP A 231 8.50 14.50 17.79
C ASP A 231 7.18 14.11 17.11
N ILE A 232 6.72 12.89 17.39
CA ILE A 232 5.52 12.31 16.77
C ILE A 232 4.25 13.07 17.17
N ALA A 233 4.16 13.56 18.40
CA ALA A 233 3.01 14.32 18.87
C ALA A 233 2.86 15.65 18.12
N ALA A 234 3.95 16.40 17.94
CA ALA A 234 3.95 17.65 17.19
C ALA A 234 3.65 17.42 15.69
N ILE A 235 4.22 16.39 15.08
CA ILE A 235 3.93 16.02 13.68
C ILE A 235 2.46 15.62 13.53
N GLY A 236 1.94 14.80 14.45
CA GLY A 236 0.55 14.39 14.49
C GLY A 236 -0.44 15.55 14.63
N ALA A 237 -0.13 16.53 15.49
CA ALA A 237 -0.94 17.73 15.63
C ALA A 237 -0.97 18.55 14.31
N ARG A 238 0.16 18.69 13.63
CA ARG A 238 0.25 19.38 12.33
C ARG A 238 -0.56 18.66 11.25
N PHE A 239 -0.45 17.34 11.17
CA PHE A 239 -1.22 16.54 10.22
C PHE A 239 -2.72 16.65 10.49
N ALA A 240 -3.15 16.52 11.76
CA ALA A 240 -4.56 16.64 12.14
C ALA A 240 -5.11 18.04 11.84
N ALA A 241 -4.35 19.10 12.11
CA ALA A 241 -4.77 20.47 11.78
C ALA A 241 -4.92 20.68 10.26
N ALA A 242 -4.01 20.12 9.46
CA ALA A 242 -4.10 20.18 8.00
C ALA A 242 -5.33 19.41 7.48
N GLU A 243 -5.60 18.22 8.04
CA GLU A 243 -6.78 17.42 7.70
C GLU A 243 -8.09 18.11 8.11
N GLN A 244 -8.15 18.74 9.28
CA GLN A 244 -9.33 19.51 9.69
C GLN A 244 -9.62 20.67 8.75
N LYS A 245 -8.57 21.33 8.25
CA LYS A 245 -8.71 22.47 7.33
C LYS A 245 -9.12 22.05 5.91
N ALA A 246 -8.59 20.93 5.41
CA ALA A 246 -8.72 20.54 4.00
C ALA A 246 -9.56 19.27 3.75
N GLY A 247 -10.02 18.62 4.82
CA GLY A 247 -10.58 17.26 4.77
C GLY A 247 -9.51 16.18 4.68
N ALA A 248 -9.95 14.93 4.72
CA ALA A 248 -9.11 13.75 4.52
C ALA A 248 -8.44 13.81 3.14
N ALA A 249 -7.10 13.82 3.10
CA ALA A 249 -6.34 13.87 1.86
C ALA A 249 -6.39 12.49 1.18
N GLN A 250 -7.37 12.27 0.31
CA GLN A 250 -7.41 11.04 -0.49
C GLN A 250 -6.25 11.06 -1.50
N LEU A 251 -5.29 10.14 -1.36
CA LEU A 251 -4.09 10.10 -2.21
C LEU A 251 -4.41 9.83 -3.69
N SER A 252 -5.56 9.21 -3.96
CA SER A 252 -6.09 8.98 -5.31
C SER A 252 -7.61 9.04 -5.28
N VAL A 253 -8.16 10.09 -5.89
CA VAL A 253 -9.61 10.30 -6.02
C VAL A 253 -10.11 9.54 -7.25
N ARG A 254 -11.32 8.98 -7.19
CA ARG A 254 -11.96 8.34 -8.35
C ARG A 254 -12.77 9.37 -9.12
N ASP A 255 -12.78 9.27 -10.44
CA ASP A 255 -13.47 10.21 -11.33
C ASP A 255 -14.03 9.47 -12.55
N THR A 256 -14.91 10.13 -13.29
CA THR A 256 -15.51 9.56 -14.49
C THR A 256 -15.44 10.51 -15.67
N ALA A 257 -14.73 10.11 -16.73
CA ALA A 257 -14.75 10.80 -18.02
C ALA A 257 -15.91 10.30 -18.86
N ARG A 258 -16.59 11.20 -19.57
CA ARG A 258 -17.70 10.87 -20.47
C ARG A 258 -17.56 11.62 -21.79
N GLY A 259 -18.00 11.01 -22.87
CA GLY A 259 -18.09 11.65 -24.18
C GLY A 259 -18.85 10.78 -25.17
N THR A 260 -19.25 11.40 -26.29
CA THR A 260 -20.02 10.72 -27.33
C THR A 260 -19.23 10.73 -28.64
N ILE A 261 -19.05 9.56 -29.26
CA ILE A 261 -18.40 9.39 -30.56
C ILE A 261 -19.38 8.68 -31.48
N GLY A 262 -19.90 9.41 -32.48
CA GLY A 262 -21.01 8.91 -33.30
C GLY A 262 -22.26 8.67 -32.44
N SER A 263 -22.81 7.46 -32.49
CA SER A 263 -23.93 7.02 -31.63
C SER A 263 -23.48 6.40 -30.31
N ALA A 264 -22.17 6.21 -30.09
CA ALA A 264 -21.64 5.57 -28.90
C ALA A 264 -21.45 6.59 -27.77
N ASN A 265 -22.16 6.41 -26.66
CA ASN A 265 -21.86 7.08 -25.40
C ASN A 265 -20.80 6.27 -24.66
N ILE A 266 -19.68 6.91 -24.36
CA ILE A 266 -18.52 6.31 -23.70
C ILE A 266 -18.41 6.87 -22.28
N SER A 267 -18.16 5.98 -21.32
CA SER A 267 -17.87 6.33 -19.92
C SER A 267 -16.62 5.61 -19.45
N ILE A 268 -15.72 6.33 -18.77
CA ILE A 268 -14.47 5.79 -18.20
C ILE A 268 -14.45 6.13 -16.71
N ASP A 269 -14.60 5.13 -15.85
CA ASP A 269 -14.54 5.28 -14.39
C ASP A 269 -13.18 4.78 -13.86
N TYR A 270 -12.37 5.69 -13.32
CA TYR A 270 -10.95 5.44 -13.07
C TYR A 270 -10.44 6.16 -11.81
N GLY A 271 -9.39 5.61 -11.19
CA GLY A 271 -8.67 6.27 -10.11
C GLY A 271 -7.61 7.24 -10.64
N ARG A 272 -7.49 8.43 -10.04
CA ARG A 272 -6.57 9.51 -10.41
C ARG A 272 -5.39 9.61 -9.45
N PRO A 273 -4.32 8.82 -9.61
CA PRO A 273 -3.11 9.00 -8.82
C PRO A 273 -2.45 10.36 -9.10
N LEU A 274 -1.77 10.89 -8.08
CA LEU A 274 -1.00 12.13 -8.14
C LEU A 274 0.48 11.85 -8.45
N ALA A 275 1.12 12.68 -9.27
CA ALA A 275 2.52 12.51 -9.65
C ALA A 275 3.45 12.76 -8.44
N ARG A 276 3.21 13.84 -7.69
CA ARG A 276 3.95 14.20 -6.47
C ARG A 276 5.45 14.33 -6.67
N GLY A 277 5.84 14.87 -7.84
CA GLY A 277 7.25 15.03 -8.22
C GLY A 277 7.98 13.71 -8.53
N ARG A 278 7.27 12.58 -8.60
CA ARG A 278 7.88 11.28 -8.94
C ARG A 278 8.08 11.13 -10.43
N ASN A 279 9.16 10.44 -10.82
CA ASN A 279 9.26 9.88 -12.16
C ASN A 279 8.19 8.79 -12.34
N LEU A 280 7.38 8.89 -13.39
CA LEU A 280 6.23 8.02 -13.57
C LEU A 280 6.59 6.75 -14.32
N LEU A 281 7.07 6.87 -15.57
CA LEU A 281 7.41 5.73 -16.42
C LEU A 281 8.76 5.14 -16.04
N GLY A 282 8.83 3.82 -15.94
CA GLY A 282 9.99 3.08 -15.46
C GLY A 282 10.13 3.07 -13.93
N ASN A 283 9.28 3.79 -13.18
CA ASN A 283 9.31 3.80 -11.72
C ASN A 283 7.91 3.53 -11.15
N VAL A 284 7.03 4.54 -11.06
CA VAL A 284 5.66 4.36 -10.53
C VAL A 284 4.86 3.38 -11.40
N ILE A 285 5.00 3.50 -12.72
CA ILE A 285 4.52 2.57 -13.73
C ILE A 285 5.76 1.85 -14.27
N THR A 286 5.96 0.61 -13.82
CA THR A 286 7.09 -0.21 -14.22
C THR A 286 6.93 -0.66 -15.67
N PHE A 287 8.02 -0.64 -16.44
CA PHE A 287 7.99 -1.21 -17.80
C PHE A 287 7.76 -2.72 -17.78
N ASP A 288 7.17 -3.21 -18.87
CA ASP A 288 6.86 -4.63 -19.11
C ASP A 288 5.94 -5.25 -18.05
N ARG A 289 5.17 -4.42 -17.35
CA ARG A 289 4.17 -4.84 -16.37
C ARG A 289 2.82 -4.24 -16.69
N VAL A 290 1.79 -5.09 -16.62
CA VAL A 290 0.40 -4.67 -16.75
C VAL A 290 0.04 -3.71 -15.61
N TRP A 291 -0.36 -2.51 -15.99
CA TRP A 291 -0.83 -1.47 -15.11
C TRP A 291 -2.34 -1.28 -15.29
N ARG A 292 -3.04 -1.11 -14.17
CA ARG A 292 -4.50 -0.86 -14.10
C ARG A 292 -4.95 0.46 -14.72
N THR A 293 -4.03 1.22 -15.31
CA THR A 293 -4.30 2.51 -15.97
C THR A 293 -5.05 3.47 -15.05
N GLY A 294 -4.53 3.61 -13.83
CA GLY A 294 -5.17 4.34 -12.73
C GLY A 294 -4.71 3.85 -11.36
N ALA A 295 -5.54 4.06 -10.33
CA ALA A 295 -5.29 3.64 -8.94
C ALA A 295 -6.49 2.87 -8.37
N ASN A 296 -6.23 2.00 -7.37
CA ASN A 296 -7.21 1.17 -6.67
C ASN A 296 -7.89 0.11 -7.57
N ALA A 297 -9.21 0.16 -7.76
CA ALA A 297 -9.95 -0.74 -8.66
C ALA A 297 -9.53 -0.52 -10.13
N ALA A 298 -9.73 -1.52 -10.98
CA ALA A 298 -9.43 -1.41 -12.40
C ALA A 298 -10.22 -0.25 -13.05
N THR A 299 -9.64 0.36 -14.09
CA THR A 299 -10.30 1.41 -14.88
C THR A 299 -11.42 0.78 -15.70
N GLN A 300 -12.67 1.13 -15.38
CA GLN A 300 -13.84 0.62 -16.08
C GLN A 300 -14.13 1.45 -17.32
N PHE A 301 -14.45 0.79 -18.42
CA PHE A 301 -14.76 1.39 -19.70
C PHE A 301 -16.09 0.84 -20.22
N THR A 302 -17.04 1.72 -20.50
CA THR A 302 -18.34 1.35 -21.05
C THR A 302 -18.57 2.09 -22.36
N THR A 303 -19.09 1.37 -23.36
CA THR A 303 -19.58 1.95 -24.62
C THR A 303 -20.98 1.42 -24.91
N THR A 304 -21.92 2.31 -25.27
CA THR A 304 -23.32 1.93 -25.53
C THR A 304 -23.56 1.43 -26.95
N ALA A 305 -22.61 1.60 -27.86
CA ALA A 305 -22.66 1.10 -29.23
C ALA A 305 -21.31 0.50 -29.64
N PRO A 306 -21.26 -0.34 -30.69
CA PRO A 306 -20.00 -0.84 -31.23
C PRO A 306 -19.07 0.30 -31.67
N ILE A 307 -17.79 0.17 -31.34
CA ILE A 307 -16.73 1.10 -31.74
C ILE A 307 -15.50 0.32 -32.22
N ALA A 308 -14.53 1.02 -32.78
CA ALA A 308 -13.17 0.56 -32.94
C ALA A 308 -12.21 1.45 -32.16
N ILE A 309 -11.30 0.87 -31.40
CA ILE A 309 -10.19 1.58 -30.74
C ILE A 309 -8.92 1.18 -31.48
N GLU A 310 -8.27 2.11 -32.20
CA GLU A 310 -7.09 1.83 -33.04
C GLU A 310 -7.29 0.60 -33.96
N GLY A 311 -8.50 0.44 -34.50
CA GLY A 311 -8.88 -0.69 -35.36
C GLY A 311 -9.41 -1.93 -34.63
N LEU A 312 -9.14 -2.10 -33.32
CA LEU A 312 -9.69 -3.19 -32.50
C LEU A 312 -11.20 -3.02 -32.34
N ALA A 313 -11.97 -4.01 -32.79
CA ALA A 313 -13.42 -4.03 -32.64
C ALA A 313 -13.82 -4.19 -31.17
N VAL A 314 -14.60 -3.25 -30.64
CA VAL A 314 -15.13 -3.31 -29.27
C VAL A 314 -16.66 -3.22 -29.34
N PRO A 315 -17.37 -4.34 -29.13
CA PRO A 315 -18.83 -4.33 -29.04
C PRO A 315 -19.36 -3.41 -27.93
N ALA A 316 -20.66 -3.10 -27.99
CA ALA A 316 -21.34 -2.44 -26.89
C ALA A 316 -21.23 -3.28 -25.61
N GLY A 317 -20.86 -2.66 -24.49
CA GLY A 317 -20.64 -3.38 -23.23
C GLY A 317 -19.76 -2.62 -22.25
N THR A 318 -19.45 -3.32 -21.14
CA THR A 318 -18.55 -2.84 -20.09
C THR A 318 -17.31 -3.74 -20.02
N TYR A 319 -16.16 -3.09 -19.97
CA TYR A 319 -14.82 -3.66 -20.03
C TYR A 319 -13.94 -3.00 -18.97
N THR A 320 -12.69 -3.43 -18.89
CA THR A 320 -11.63 -2.71 -18.20
C THR A 320 -10.48 -2.37 -19.13
N LEU A 321 -9.81 -1.25 -18.84
CA LEU A 321 -8.64 -0.80 -19.58
C LEU A 321 -7.37 -1.03 -18.77
N TRP A 322 -6.38 -1.63 -19.41
CA TRP A 322 -5.05 -1.88 -18.85
C TRP A 322 -4.00 -1.35 -19.81
N THR A 323 -2.82 -1.03 -19.30
CA THR A 323 -1.72 -0.54 -20.12
C THR A 323 -0.43 -1.27 -19.81
N VAL A 324 0.38 -1.49 -20.83
CA VAL A 324 1.72 -2.08 -20.69
C VAL A 324 2.70 -1.16 -21.40
N PRO A 325 3.45 -0.32 -20.67
CA PRO A 325 4.53 0.43 -21.27
C PRO A 325 5.76 -0.47 -21.38
N HIS A 326 6.35 -0.55 -22.56
CA HIS A 326 7.65 -1.20 -22.81
C HIS A 326 8.80 -0.19 -22.80
N SER A 327 8.49 1.06 -23.14
CA SER A 327 9.38 2.22 -23.00
C SER A 327 8.53 3.49 -22.93
N ALA A 328 9.17 4.66 -22.86
CA ALA A 328 8.45 5.94 -22.91
C ALA A 328 7.69 6.16 -24.23
N ALA A 329 8.15 5.56 -25.35
CA ALA A 329 7.59 5.73 -26.69
C ALA A 329 6.85 4.49 -27.21
N ASN A 330 6.79 3.41 -26.43
CA ASN A 330 6.11 2.17 -26.81
C ASN A 330 5.18 1.70 -25.69
N VAL A 331 3.88 1.90 -25.88
CA VAL A 331 2.86 1.59 -24.88
C VAL A 331 1.67 0.93 -25.55
N GLU A 332 1.20 -0.16 -24.96
CA GLU A 332 0.00 -0.84 -25.38
C GLU A 332 -1.18 -0.53 -24.44
N LEU A 333 -2.36 -0.37 -25.02
CA LEU A 333 -3.65 -0.37 -24.33
C LEU A 333 -4.31 -1.73 -24.55
N ILE A 334 -4.72 -2.37 -23.47
CA ILE A 334 -5.44 -3.64 -23.47
C ILE A 334 -6.90 -3.35 -23.10
N VAL A 335 -7.82 -3.87 -23.90
CA VAL A 335 -9.25 -3.93 -23.58
C VAL A 335 -9.55 -5.33 -23.04
N ASN A 336 -9.99 -5.42 -21.79
CA ASN A 336 -10.24 -6.68 -21.10
C ASN A 336 -11.73 -6.83 -20.72
N GLY A 337 -12.30 -8.01 -20.94
CA GLY A 337 -13.71 -8.33 -20.69
C GLY A 337 -14.08 -8.65 -19.24
N GLN A 338 -13.18 -8.45 -18.27
CA GLN A 338 -13.54 -8.40 -16.85
C GLN A 338 -14.07 -7.00 -16.49
N SER A 339 -14.93 -6.93 -15.48
CA SER A 339 -15.46 -5.69 -14.91
C SER A 339 -15.58 -5.78 -13.38
N GLY A 340 -15.56 -4.62 -12.71
CA GLY A 340 -15.72 -4.51 -11.26
C GLY A 340 -14.57 -5.04 -10.39
N GLN A 341 -13.50 -5.58 -10.98
CA GLN A 341 -12.40 -6.23 -10.26
C GLN A 341 -11.40 -5.22 -9.67
N TRP A 342 -10.64 -5.67 -8.67
CA TRP A 342 -9.55 -4.87 -8.13
C TRP A 342 -8.41 -4.73 -9.15
N GLY A 343 -7.68 -3.62 -9.14
CA GLY A 343 -6.65 -3.36 -10.16
C GLY A 343 -5.39 -4.24 -10.07
N THR A 344 -5.35 -5.26 -9.20
CA THR A 344 -4.33 -6.33 -9.23
C THR A 344 -4.86 -7.66 -9.74
N GLU A 345 -6.14 -7.76 -10.09
CA GLU A 345 -6.83 -9.00 -10.46
C GLU A 345 -7.01 -9.10 -11.97
N TYR A 346 -5.93 -8.81 -12.70
CA TYR A 346 -5.87 -8.92 -14.16
C TYR A 346 -5.73 -10.38 -14.60
N SER A 347 -6.53 -10.78 -15.60
CA SER A 347 -6.42 -12.09 -16.28
C SER A 347 -6.36 -11.88 -17.79
N SER A 348 -5.22 -12.23 -18.39
CA SER A 348 -5.00 -12.12 -19.85
C SER A 348 -5.94 -13.02 -20.66
N ALA A 349 -6.47 -14.09 -20.05
CA ALA A 349 -7.48 -14.95 -20.67
C ALA A 349 -8.80 -14.24 -21.00
N ARG A 350 -8.97 -13.00 -20.50
CA ARG A 350 -10.15 -12.17 -20.72
C ARG A 350 -9.87 -10.98 -21.64
N ASP A 351 -8.68 -10.90 -22.24
CA ASP A 351 -8.34 -9.83 -23.18
C ASP A 351 -9.15 -9.97 -24.46
N LEU A 352 -9.79 -8.86 -24.87
CA LEU A 352 -10.39 -8.72 -26.19
C LEU A 352 -9.32 -8.42 -27.24
N GLY A 353 -8.27 -7.72 -26.83
CA GLY A 353 -7.09 -7.42 -27.64
C GLY A 353 -6.25 -6.30 -27.04
N SER A 354 -5.06 -6.10 -27.59
CA SER A 354 -4.20 -4.95 -27.31
C SER A 354 -3.99 -4.10 -28.56
N VAL A 355 -3.82 -2.80 -28.36
CA VAL A 355 -3.52 -1.83 -29.42
C VAL A 355 -2.39 -0.91 -28.99
N LYS A 356 -1.60 -0.46 -29.96
CA LYS A 356 -0.53 0.49 -29.69
C LYS A 356 -1.11 1.89 -29.49
N LEU A 357 -0.69 2.57 -28.43
CA LEU A 357 -1.02 3.97 -28.19
C LEU A 357 -0.07 4.89 -28.95
N GLN A 358 -0.60 6.00 -29.45
CA GLN A 358 0.23 7.13 -29.85
C GLN A 358 0.76 7.81 -28.60
N THR A 359 2.08 8.06 -28.55
CA THR A 359 2.74 8.67 -27.40
C THR A 359 3.20 10.08 -27.74
N ASP A 360 2.84 11.03 -26.89
CA ASP A 360 3.28 12.42 -26.95
C ASP A 360 3.72 12.87 -25.55
N SER A 361 4.31 14.06 -25.45
CA SER A 361 4.70 14.68 -24.19
C SER A 361 3.95 15.98 -23.93
N ALA A 362 3.36 16.10 -22.76
CA ALA A 362 2.79 17.36 -22.29
C ALA A 362 3.90 18.37 -21.99
N THR A 363 3.72 19.60 -22.48
CA THR A 363 4.65 20.72 -22.20
C THR A 363 4.61 21.15 -20.74
N VAL A 364 3.45 21.04 -20.09
CA VAL A 364 3.26 21.26 -18.66
C VAL A 364 2.88 19.94 -18.00
N PRO A 365 3.64 19.47 -16.98
CA PRO A 365 3.32 18.23 -16.30
C PRO A 365 1.92 18.21 -15.68
N VAL A 366 1.13 17.17 -15.99
CA VAL A 366 -0.22 16.96 -15.46
C VAL A 366 -0.14 16.27 -14.10
N GLU A 367 -0.48 16.96 -13.01
CA GLU A 367 -0.29 16.43 -11.65
C GLU A 367 -1.20 15.23 -11.32
N LYS A 368 -2.46 15.25 -11.76
CA LYS A 368 -3.43 14.17 -11.55
C LYS A 368 -3.57 13.36 -12.83
N PHE A 369 -3.37 12.05 -12.77
CA PHE A 369 -3.72 11.19 -13.90
C PHE A 369 -5.14 11.49 -14.37
N THR A 370 -5.29 11.78 -15.66
CA THR A 370 -6.53 12.26 -16.25
C THR A 370 -6.79 11.50 -17.53
N MET A 371 -8.00 10.97 -17.66
CA MET A 371 -8.51 10.35 -18.87
C MET A 371 -9.63 11.20 -19.44
N SER A 372 -9.71 11.28 -20.76
CA SER A 372 -10.71 12.05 -21.49
C SER A 372 -11.19 11.30 -22.72
N VAL A 373 -12.46 11.52 -23.09
CA VAL A 373 -13.03 11.11 -24.38
C VAL A 373 -13.17 12.38 -25.22
N VAL A 374 -12.43 12.48 -26.32
CA VAL A 374 -12.35 13.70 -27.13
C VAL A 374 -12.96 13.45 -28.51
N PRO A 375 -14.18 13.93 -28.79
CA PRO A 375 -14.78 13.82 -30.12
C PRO A 375 -14.05 14.70 -31.14
N SER A 376 -13.92 14.23 -32.39
CA SER A 376 -13.31 14.99 -33.50
C SER A 376 -14.24 15.14 -34.72
N GLY A 377 -15.50 14.68 -34.61
CA GLY A 377 -16.52 14.78 -35.66
C GLY A 377 -16.56 13.55 -36.57
N ALA A 378 -17.61 13.45 -37.39
CA ALA A 378 -17.83 12.35 -38.35
C ALA A 378 -17.70 10.94 -37.75
N GLY A 379 -18.23 10.75 -36.53
CA GLY A 379 -18.15 9.46 -35.83
C GLY A 379 -16.75 9.08 -35.34
N ARG A 380 -15.82 10.03 -35.26
CA ARG A 380 -14.45 9.83 -34.78
C ARG A 380 -14.18 10.63 -33.50
N GLY A 381 -13.17 10.18 -32.77
CA GLY A 381 -12.63 10.84 -31.60
C GLY A 381 -11.40 10.10 -31.08
N ALA A 382 -11.06 10.30 -29.81
CA ALA A 382 -9.95 9.62 -29.18
C ALA A 382 -10.18 9.42 -27.68
N LEU A 383 -9.55 8.39 -27.13
CA LEU A 383 -9.25 8.29 -25.70
C LEU A 383 -7.90 8.95 -25.46
N VAL A 384 -7.83 9.86 -24.51
CA VAL A 384 -6.60 10.59 -24.13
C VAL A 384 -6.29 10.31 -22.67
N LEU A 385 -5.07 9.88 -22.37
CA LEU A 385 -4.57 9.57 -21.03
C LEU A 385 -3.34 10.44 -20.75
N GLU A 386 -3.37 11.22 -19.67
CA GLU A 386 -2.30 12.18 -19.36
C GLU A 386 -1.88 12.11 -17.90
N TRP A 387 -0.57 12.05 -17.65
CA TRP A 387 0.00 12.14 -16.30
C TRP A 387 1.48 12.47 -16.31
N GLY A 388 1.88 13.40 -15.44
CA GLY A 388 3.20 14.01 -15.50
C GLY A 388 3.41 14.55 -16.91
N THR A 389 4.53 14.18 -17.53
CA THR A 389 4.85 14.61 -18.89
C THR A 389 4.32 13.70 -19.98
N PHE A 390 3.82 12.49 -19.70
CA PHE A 390 3.36 11.62 -20.79
C PHE A 390 1.90 11.89 -21.15
N ARG A 391 1.63 11.80 -22.45
CA ARG A 391 0.29 11.84 -23.04
C ARG A 391 0.14 10.65 -23.99
N TRP A 392 -0.85 9.82 -23.77
CA TRP A 392 -1.16 8.68 -24.64
C TRP A 392 -2.53 8.86 -25.30
N VAL A 393 -2.60 8.54 -26.58
CA VAL A 393 -3.80 8.71 -27.40
C VAL A 393 -4.14 7.41 -28.10
N ALA A 394 -5.41 7.02 -28.03
CA ALA A 394 -5.99 5.95 -28.83
C ALA A 394 -7.13 6.54 -29.68
N GLY A 395 -7.01 6.49 -31.00
CA GLY A 395 -8.08 6.85 -31.92
C GLY A 395 -9.30 5.94 -31.73
N VAL A 396 -10.48 6.54 -31.77
CA VAL A 396 -11.76 5.84 -31.65
C VAL A 396 -12.65 6.20 -32.82
N ALA A 397 -13.28 5.19 -33.42
CA ALA A 397 -14.28 5.36 -34.46
C ALA A 397 -15.56 4.60 -34.11
N ALA A 398 -16.72 5.23 -34.33
CA ALA A 398 -18.00 4.53 -34.34
C ALA A 398 -18.01 3.48 -35.46
N ARG A 399 -18.67 2.36 -35.20
CA ARG A 399 -18.81 1.27 -36.16
C ARG A 399 -20.24 1.08 -36.63
#